data_AF-A0A1F4CQ29-F1
#
_entry.id   AF-A0A1F4CQ29-F1
#
_cell.length_a   1.000
_cell.length_b   1.000
_cell.length_c   1.000
_cell.angle_alpha   90.00
_cell.angle_beta   90.00
_cell.angle_gamma   90.00
#
_symmetry.space_group_name_H-M   'P 1'
#
loop_
_entity.id
_entity.type
_entity.pdbx_description
1 polymer ?
#
loop_
_entity_poly.entity_id
_entity_poly.type
_entity_poly.pdbx_seq_one_letter_code
_entity_poly.pdbx_strand_id
1 'polypeptide(L)'
;MGATEALASFAIGMESASFPPVVVREARRHIIDCIGAALAGFTDPCARIITTVARSYGGQPESTLWGDGSRVSAHNAALANGTIAHAVDYDDTNYAMPGHATVAVLPAVLAVGERLGVSGAEALAAYVAGVEVESKLGMLTGQDSWDFGWHTTSTLGVIGATAAVGRLLGLDARSMRHALGIAVSQASGVRQNFGSMTKPLHVGHASWSAILAADLAQRGFTASERAIEGEVGYCKVFGGVREREDDTTAQALGRPFEFETSRKDGSVRRASNSVRKGDAIVDPLSDGELEAKFLDCAAVALGHVQARQLLDLLGEFERLKNVRSLTERLVANAGQRL
;
A
#
# COMPACT_ATOMS: atom_id res chain seq x y z
N MET A 1 -25.56 -5.98 -4.88
CA MET A 1 -24.41 -5.73 -3.99
C MET A 1 -23.83 -4.38 -4.37
N GLY A 2 -23.79 -3.44 -3.43
CA GLY A 2 -23.17 -2.12 -3.64
C GLY A 2 -21.64 -2.20 -3.58
N ALA A 3 -20.93 -1.16 -4.01
CA ALA A 3 -19.46 -1.15 -4.02
C ALA A 3 -18.86 -1.36 -2.62
N THR A 4 -19.40 -0.71 -1.60
CA THR A 4 -18.96 -0.87 -0.20
C THR A 4 -19.05 -2.32 0.26
N GLU A 5 -20.16 -3.00 -0.03
CA GLU A 5 -20.38 -4.40 0.31
C GLU A 5 -19.49 -5.36 -0.50
N ALA A 6 -19.30 -5.07 -1.79
CA ALA A 6 -18.44 -5.86 -2.68
C ALA A 6 -16.99 -5.85 -2.23
N LEU A 7 -16.44 -4.66 -1.97
CA LEU A 7 -15.06 -4.46 -1.53
C LEU A 7 -14.84 -5.11 -0.16
N ALA A 8 -15.79 -4.93 0.78
CA ALA A 8 -15.72 -5.54 2.09
C ALA A 8 -15.72 -7.08 2.03
N SER A 9 -16.64 -7.66 1.23
CA SER A 9 -16.77 -9.10 1.08
C SER A 9 -15.54 -9.72 0.42
N PHE A 10 -14.97 -9.04 -0.56
CA PHE A 10 -13.74 -9.47 -1.21
C PHE A 10 -12.55 -9.47 -0.23
N ALA A 11 -12.35 -8.38 0.52
CA ALA A 11 -11.20 -8.24 1.43
C ALA A 11 -11.12 -9.38 2.47
N ILE A 12 -12.26 -9.83 2.98
CA ILE A 12 -12.33 -10.89 3.99
C ILE A 12 -12.50 -12.30 3.40
N GLY A 13 -13.04 -12.42 2.18
CA GLY A 13 -13.45 -13.70 1.60
C GLY A 13 -12.33 -14.46 0.89
N MET A 14 -11.15 -13.86 0.71
CA MET A 14 -10.02 -14.54 0.07
C MET A 14 -9.32 -15.49 1.02
N GLU A 15 -8.90 -16.67 0.57
CA GLU A 15 -7.94 -17.51 1.29
C GLU A 15 -6.55 -17.37 0.68
N SER A 16 -5.50 -17.30 1.50
CA SER A 16 -4.12 -17.10 1.03
C SER A 16 -3.64 -18.19 0.06
N ALA A 17 -4.13 -19.42 0.23
CA ALA A 17 -3.78 -20.56 -0.63
C ALA A 17 -4.49 -20.54 -2.00
N SER A 18 -5.42 -19.60 -2.22
CA SER A 18 -6.25 -19.55 -3.43
C SER A 18 -5.70 -18.63 -4.53
N PHE A 19 -4.63 -17.87 -4.27
CA PHE A 19 -4.08 -16.94 -5.25
C PHE A 19 -3.39 -17.68 -6.41
N PRO A 20 -3.65 -17.27 -7.66
CA PRO A 20 -2.87 -17.75 -8.80
C PRO A 20 -1.37 -17.51 -8.60
N PRO A 21 -0.48 -18.44 -9.02
CA PRO A 21 0.97 -18.28 -8.83
C PRO A 21 1.54 -16.97 -9.39
N VAL A 22 0.95 -16.45 -10.46
CA VAL A 22 1.31 -15.14 -11.05
C VAL A 22 1.04 -13.98 -10.08
N VAL A 23 -0.08 -14.00 -9.36
CA VAL A 23 -0.42 -12.97 -8.37
C VAL A 23 0.59 -12.97 -7.23
N VAL A 24 0.93 -14.17 -6.72
CA VAL A 24 1.95 -14.32 -5.66
C VAL A 24 3.31 -13.78 -6.12
N ARG A 25 3.70 -14.10 -7.37
CA ARG A 25 4.96 -13.64 -7.95
C ARG A 25 5.01 -12.12 -8.10
N GLU A 26 4.03 -11.50 -8.76
CA GLU A 26 4.02 -10.05 -8.97
C GLU A 26 3.87 -9.28 -7.65
N ALA A 27 3.05 -9.76 -6.73
CA ALA A 27 2.95 -9.18 -5.39
C ALA A 27 4.30 -9.18 -4.66
N ARG A 28 5.07 -10.26 -4.76
CA ARG A 28 6.44 -10.31 -4.22
C ARG A 28 7.36 -9.28 -4.88
N ARG A 29 7.26 -9.12 -6.20
CA ARG A 29 8.07 -8.14 -6.96
C ARG A 29 7.75 -6.71 -6.51
N HIS A 30 6.48 -6.38 -6.32
CA HIS A 30 6.06 -5.06 -5.82
C HIS A 30 6.52 -4.83 -4.36
N ILE A 31 6.46 -5.86 -3.51
CA ILE A 31 6.99 -5.78 -2.14
C ILE A 31 8.51 -5.53 -2.15
N ILE A 32 9.27 -6.25 -2.98
CA ILE A 32 10.71 -6.02 -3.16
C ILE A 32 10.96 -4.58 -3.61
N ASP A 33 10.23 -4.11 -4.61
CA ASP A 33 10.37 -2.77 -5.17
C ASP A 33 10.15 -1.67 -4.11
N CYS A 34 9.05 -1.76 -3.36
CA CYS A 34 8.70 -0.82 -2.31
C CYS A 34 9.71 -0.82 -1.15
N ILE A 35 10.16 -2.00 -0.70
CA ILE A 35 11.19 -2.08 0.34
C ILE A 35 12.52 -1.49 -0.15
N GLY A 36 12.89 -1.72 -1.42
CA GLY A 36 14.04 -1.06 -2.03
C GLY A 36 13.91 0.46 -2.00
N ALA A 37 12.79 1.00 -2.48
CA ALA A 37 12.51 2.44 -2.47
C ALA A 37 12.56 3.04 -1.04
N ALA A 38 11.99 2.34 -0.05
CA ALA A 38 12.03 2.77 1.35
C ALA A 38 13.47 2.84 1.90
N LEU A 39 14.32 1.85 1.58
CA LEU A 39 15.73 1.84 2.01
C LEU A 39 16.52 3.01 1.40
N ALA A 40 16.30 3.33 0.13
CA ALA A 40 16.85 4.54 -0.49
C ALA A 40 16.31 5.83 0.19
N GLY A 41 15.02 5.79 0.57
CA GLY A 41 14.33 6.86 1.28
C GLY A 41 14.91 7.22 2.66
N PHE A 42 15.70 6.35 3.29
CA PHE A 42 16.36 6.68 4.56
C PHE A 42 17.31 7.88 4.44
N THR A 43 17.80 8.16 3.24
CA THR A 43 18.69 9.31 2.98
C THR A 43 17.96 10.64 2.82
N ASP A 44 16.63 10.62 2.66
CA ASP A 44 15.84 11.84 2.51
C ASP A 44 15.63 12.54 3.88
N PRO A 45 15.71 13.88 3.97
CA PRO A 45 15.52 14.58 5.23
C PRO A 45 14.16 14.31 5.90
N CYS A 46 13.09 14.01 5.14
CA CYS A 46 11.79 13.71 5.71
C CYS A 46 11.81 12.44 6.57
N ALA A 47 12.67 11.46 6.25
CA ALA A 47 12.78 10.19 6.98
C ALA A 47 13.19 10.40 8.43
N ARG A 48 14.20 11.25 8.68
CA ARG A 48 14.62 11.60 10.05
C ARG A 48 13.57 12.39 10.81
N ILE A 49 12.90 13.33 10.13
CA ILE A 49 11.85 14.16 10.75
C ILE A 49 10.68 13.27 11.18
N ILE A 50 10.14 12.46 10.28
CA ILE A 50 8.97 11.63 10.58
C ILE A 50 9.28 10.54 11.61
N THR A 51 10.48 9.95 11.56
CA THR A 51 10.95 8.98 12.57
C THR A 51 10.99 9.62 13.97
N THR A 52 11.53 10.84 14.07
CA THR A 52 11.56 11.59 15.34
C THR A 52 10.14 11.85 15.86
N VAL A 53 9.23 12.29 14.99
CA VAL A 53 7.83 12.53 15.34
C VAL A 53 7.15 11.24 15.82
N ALA A 54 7.27 10.14 15.08
CA ALA A 54 6.67 8.86 15.41
C ALA A 54 7.16 8.30 16.75
N ARG A 55 8.46 8.47 17.06
CA ARG A 55 9.02 8.12 18.38
C ARG A 55 8.44 8.98 19.51
N SER A 56 8.24 10.27 19.25
CA SER A 56 7.77 11.22 20.28
C SER A 56 6.32 10.99 20.72
N TYR A 57 5.49 10.38 19.88
CA TYR A 57 4.08 10.10 20.18
C TYR A 57 3.88 8.96 21.20
N GLY A 58 4.92 8.19 21.52
CA GLY A 58 4.84 7.09 22.49
C GLY A 58 3.91 5.95 22.05
N GLY A 59 3.38 5.22 23.03
CA GLY A 59 2.50 4.06 22.82
C GLY A 59 3.18 2.71 23.11
N GLN A 60 2.46 1.63 22.87
CA GLN A 60 2.97 0.28 23.07
C GLN A 60 4.06 -0.05 22.03
N PRO A 61 5.16 -0.72 22.39
CA PRO A 61 6.16 -1.14 21.42
C PRO A 61 5.62 -2.34 20.64
N GLU A 62 4.96 -2.09 19.52
CA GLU A 62 4.26 -3.10 18.71
C GLU A 62 4.99 -3.38 17.40
N SER A 63 5.53 -2.34 16.75
CA SER A 63 6.03 -2.43 15.38
C SER A 63 7.30 -1.61 15.19
N THR A 64 8.14 -2.05 14.26
CA THR A 64 9.48 -1.50 14.03
C THR A 64 9.43 -0.24 13.15
N LEU A 65 10.15 0.81 13.56
CA LEU A 65 10.46 1.96 12.69
C LEU A 65 11.59 1.59 11.74
N TRP A 66 11.33 1.65 10.44
CA TRP A 66 12.33 1.36 9.42
C TRP A 66 13.46 2.41 9.47
N GLY A 67 14.69 1.97 9.28
CA GLY A 67 15.89 2.80 9.38
C GLY A 67 16.40 3.00 10.81
N ASP A 68 15.51 3.23 11.77
CA ASP A 68 15.85 3.49 13.19
C ASP A 68 15.92 2.22 14.05
N GLY A 69 14.98 1.30 13.88
CA GLY A 69 14.90 0.02 14.60
C GLY A 69 14.27 0.09 16.00
N SER A 70 13.88 1.27 16.50
CA SER A 70 13.04 1.32 17.71
C SER A 70 11.63 0.79 17.41
N ARG A 71 10.95 0.35 18.47
CA ARG A 71 9.58 -0.16 18.40
C ARG A 71 8.62 0.85 19.01
N VAL A 72 7.57 1.17 18.25
CA VAL A 72 6.50 2.11 18.61
C VAL A 72 5.14 1.45 18.35
N SER A 73 4.04 2.17 18.59
CA SER A 73 2.70 1.66 18.25
C SER A 73 2.58 1.36 16.76
N ALA A 74 1.71 0.41 16.38
CA ALA A 74 1.56 0.05 14.97
C ALA A 74 1.15 1.25 14.09
N HIS A 75 0.30 2.15 14.60
CA HIS A 75 -0.07 3.37 13.88
C HIS A 75 1.14 4.29 13.62
N ASN A 76 1.98 4.52 14.64
CA ASN A 76 3.15 5.40 14.51
C ASN A 76 4.20 4.79 13.58
N ALA A 77 4.37 3.46 13.61
CA ALA A 77 5.23 2.76 12.67
C ALA A 77 4.71 2.90 11.24
N ALA A 78 3.42 2.66 11.00
CA ALA A 78 2.80 2.81 9.67
C ALA A 78 2.93 4.25 9.12
N LEU A 79 2.75 5.26 9.97
CA LEU A 79 2.92 6.68 9.61
C LEU A 79 4.34 6.97 9.10
N ALA A 80 5.35 6.59 9.87
CA ALA A 80 6.74 6.83 9.50
C ALA A 80 7.15 5.98 8.30
N ASN A 81 6.89 4.67 8.34
CA ASN A 81 7.32 3.72 7.33
C ASN A 81 6.66 4.02 5.97
N GLY A 82 5.38 4.40 5.93
CA GLY A 82 4.71 4.82 4.70
C GLY A 82 5.21 6.15 4.15
N THR A 83 5.57 7.09 5.02
CA THR A 83 6.21 8.34 4.58
C THR A 83 7.57 8.05 3.95
N ILE A 84 8.38 7.19 4.59
CA ILE A 84 9.71 6.82 4.12
C ILE A 84 9.65 6.03 2.80
N ALA A 85 8.70 5.10 2.67
CA ALA A 85 8.52 4.29 1.47
C ALA A 85 8.25 5.13 0.22
N HIS A 86 7.68 6.32 0.38
CA HIS A 86 7.34 7.24 -0.71
C HIS A 86 8.26 8.48 -0.75
N ALA A 87 9.38 8.49 -0.03
CA ALA A 87 10.21 9.67 0.15
C ALA A 87 10.96 10.11 -1.12
N VAL A 88 11.35 9.16 -1.96
CA VAL A 88 12.25 9.38 -3.12
C VAL A 88 11.56 9.20 -4.47
N ASP A 89 10.24 9.00 -4.51
CA ASP A 89 9.45 8.78 -5.73
C ASP A 89 10.02 7.67 -6.63
N TYR A 90 10.51 6.60 -6.01
CA TYR A 90 11.13 5.47 -6.71
C TYR A 90 10.39 4.15 -6.54
N ASP A 91 9.24 4.20 -5.87
CA ASP A 91 8.28 3.12 -5.66
C ASP A 91 7.40 2.86 -6.88
N ASP A 92 6.58 1.80 -6.80
CA ASP A 92 5.77 1.29 -7.90
C ASP A 92 4.71 2.27 -8.39
N THR A 93 4.20 2.04 -9.60
CA THR A 93 3.06 2.80 -10.14
C THR A 93 1.98 1.85 -10.62
N ASN A 94 0.73 2.26 -10.48
CA ASN A 94 -0.43 1.49 -10.89
C ASN A 94 -1.32 2.36 -11.80
N TYR A 95 -1.76 1.79 -12.92
CA TYR A 95 -2.57 2.50 -13.90
C TYR A 95 -4.07 2.45 -13.60
N ALA A 96 -4.53 1.40 -12.92
CA ALA A 96 -5.92 1.26 -12.48
C ALA A 96 -6.27 2.29 -11.39
N MET A 97 -5.31 2.63 -10.54
CA MET A 97 -5.37 3.78 -9.64
C MET A 97 -4.19 4.72 -9.91
N PRO A 98 -4.36 5.85 -10.64
CA PRO A 98 -3.23 6.65 -11.15
C PRO A 98 -2.37 7.21 -10.01
N GLY A 99 -1.37 6.46 -9.54
CA GLY A 99 -0.69 6.65 -8.27
C GLY A 99 0.17 5.44 -7.89
N HIS A 100 0.54 5.35 -6.61
CA HIS A 100 1.47 4.34 -6.08
C HIS A 100 0.75 3.38 -5.12
N ALA A 101 0.51 2.15 -5.54
CA ALA A 101 -0.36 1.22 -4.84
C ALA A 101 0.28 0.68 -3.54
N THR A 102 1.55 0.25 -3.64
CA THR A 102 2.15 -0.52 -2.56
C THR A 102 2.45 0.30 -1.30
N VAL A 103 2.79 1.58 -1.47
CA VAL A 103 3.36 2.41 -0.39
C VAL A 103 2.37 2.80 0.72
N ALA A 104 1.06 2.74 0.48
CA ALA A 104 0.05 2.91 1.54
C ALA A 104 -0.30 1.56 2.20
N VAL A 105 -0.37 0.48 1.42
CA VAL A 105 -0.85 -0.82 1.87
C VAL A 105 0.22 -1.58 2.65
N LEU A 106 1.43 -1.72 2.09
CA LEU A 106 2.48 -2.57 2.65
C LEU A 106 2.96 -2.11 4.03
N PRO A 107 3.21 -0.80 4.29
CA PRO A 107 3.62 -0.34 5.62
C PRO A 107 2.55 -0.58 6.68
N ALA A 108 1.27 -0.40 6.35
CA ALA A 108 0.16 -0.70 7.26
C ALA A 108 0.06 -2.21 7.55
N VAL A 109 0.19 -3.05 6.52
CA VAL A 109 0.21 -4.52 6.63
C VAL A 109 1.37 -5.00 7.50
N LEU A 110 2.59 -4.50 7.28
CA LEU A 110 3.76 -4.91 8.06
C LEU A 110 3.68 -4.41 9.50
N ALA A 111 3.18 -3.19 9.74
CA ALA A 111 2.99 -2.68 11.09
C ALA A 111 1.99 -3.53 11.89
N VAL A 112 0.80 -3.77 11.35
CA VAL A 112 -0.22 -4.60 12.03
C VAL A 112 0.19 -6.07 12.06
N GLY A 113 0.87 -6.54 11.01
CA GLY A 113 1.40 -7.89 10.94
C GLY A 113 2.44 -8.17 12.02
N GLU A 114 3.35 -7.23 12.30
CA GLU A 114 4.26 -7.31 13.46
C GLU A 114 3.51 -7.32 14.78
N ARG A 115 2.53 -6.42 14.94
CA ARG A 115 1.70 -6.30 16.15
C ARG A 115 1.02 -7.62 16.50
N LEU A 116 0.52 -8.34 15.48
CA LEU A 116 -0.21 -9.60 15.62
C LEU A 116 0.69 -10.84 15.50
N GLY A 117 1.93 -10.68 15.01
CA GLY A 117 2.85 -11.78 14.75
C GLY A 117 2.44 -12.69 13.59
N VAL A 118 1.83 -12.13 12.54
CA VAL A 118 1.33 -12.90 11.38
C VAL A 118 2.45 -13.43 10.50
N SER A 119 2.16 -14.53 9.80
CA SER A 119 3.04 -15.11 8.79
C SER A 119 3.12 -14.23 7.53
N GLY A 120 4.16 -14.47 6.73
CA GLY A 120 4.31 -13.83 5.42
C GLY A 120 3.18 -14.17 4.45
N ALA A 121 2.63 -15.38 4.51
CA ALA A 121 1.47 -15.78 3.72
C ALA A 121 0.21 -14.96 4.08
N GLU A 122 -0.04 -14.71 5.37
CA GLU A 122 -1.16 -13.87 5.83
C GLU A 122 -0.95 -12.40 5.43
N ALA A 123 0.27 -11.89 5.60
CA ALA A 123 0.62 -10.53 5.18
C ALA A 123 0.51 -10.36 3.66
N LEU A 124 0.96 -11.32 2.86
CA LEU A 124 0.84 -11.29 1.40
C LEU A 124 -0.64 -11.26 0.99
N ALA A 125 -1.48 -12.09 1.62
CA ALA A 125 -2.90 -12.11 1.33
C ALA A 125 -3.60 -10.79 1.67
N ALA A 126 -3.24 -10.16 2.78
CA ALA A 126 -3.74 -8.83 3.14
C ALA A 126 -3.26 -7.76 2.17
N TYR A 127 -1.98 -7.79 1.80
CA TYR A 127 -1.42 -6.88 0.81
C TYR A 127 -2.14 -6.99 -0.55
N VAL A 128 -2.30 -8.20 -1.10
CA VAL A 128 -3.00 -8.42 -2.36
C VAL A 128 -4.45 -7.94 -2.29
N ALA A 129 -5.16 -8.24 -1.20
CA ALA A 129 -6.53 -7.78 -1.00
C ALA A 129 -6.63 -6.23 -0.98
N GLY A 130 -5.69 -5.56 -0.31
CA GLY A 130 -5.66 -4.10 -0.25
C GLY A 130 -5.39 -3.45 -1.60
N VAL A 131 -4.35 -3.91 -2.31
CA VAL A 131 -3.98 -3.39 -3.64
C VAL A 131 -5.10 -3.59 -4.65
N GLU A 132 -5.77 -4.74 -4.62
CA GLU A 132 -6.90 -5.02 -5.51
C GLU A 132 -8.08 -4.07 -5.21
N VAL A 133 -8.37 -3.81 -3.93
CA VAL A 133 -9.45 -2.89 -3.49
C VAL A 133 -9.21 -1.47 -3.98
N GLU A 134 -8.03 -0.90 -3.74
CA GLU A 134 -7.72 0.47 -4.18
C GLU A 134 -7.64 0.58 -5.71
N SER A 135 -7.16 -0.46 -6.39
CA SER A 135 -7.07 -0.49 -7.86
C SER A 135 -8.45 -0.49 -8.50
N LYS A 136 -9.37 -1.36 -8.05
CA LYS A 136 -10.75 -1.38 -8.56
C LYS A 136 -11.51 -0.12 -8.18
N LEU A 137 -11.24 0.46 -7.01
CA LEU A 137 -11.84 1.75 -6.66
C LEU A 137 -11.31 2.88 -7.54
N GLY A 138 -10.02 2.89 -7.87
CA GLY A 138 -9.45 3.82 -8.84
C GLY A 138 -10.14 3.75 -10.20
N MET A 139 -10.38 2.53 -10.69
CA MET A 139 -11.13 2.29 -11.94
C MET A 139 -12.58 2.82 -11.86
N LEU A 140 -13.25 2.66 -10.71
CA LEU A 140 -14.60 3.20 -10.47
C LEU A 140 -14.62 4.73 -10.51
N THR A 141 -13.62 5.40 -9.93
CA THR A 141 -13.57 6.87 -9.88
C THR A 141 -12.97 7.53 -11.12
N GLY A 142 -12.25 6.76 -11.94
CA GLY A 142 -11.59 7.26 -13.15
C GLY A 142 -10.58 8.38 -12.89
N GLN A 143 -10.38 9.22 -13.92
CA GLN A 143 -9.38 10.29 -13.91
C GLN A 143 -9.84 11.56 -13.16
N ASP A 144 -11.14 11.73 -12.94
CA ASP A 144 -11.73 12.95 -12.41
C ASP A 144 -11.16 13.31 -11.02
N SER A 145 -10.91 12.31 -10.17
CA SER A 145 -10.29 12.54 -8.85
C SER A 145 -8.92 13.17 -8.94
N TRP A 146 -8.11 12.69 -9.89
CA TRP A 146 -6.83 13.30 -10.18
C TRP A 146 -7.03 14.74 -10.66
N ASP A 147 -7.90 14.96 -11.63
CA ASP A 147 -8.11 16.26 -12.27
C ASP A 147 -8.62 17.34 -11.29
N PHE A 148 -9.41 16.98 -10.27
CA PHE A 148 -9.81 17.89 -9.18
C PHE A 148 -8.68 18.26 -8.22
N GLY A 149 -7.51 17.62 -8.33
CA GLY A 149 -6.34 17.95 -7.53
C GLY A 149 -6.10 17.02 -6.34
N TRP A 150 -6.81 15.89 -6.24
CA TRP A 150 -6.54 14.88 -5.22
C TRP A 150 -5.29 14.06 -5.53
N HIS A 151 -4.54 13.72 -4.49
CA HIS A 151 -3.47 12.74 -4.55
C HIS A 151 -4.06 11.35 -4.31
N THR A 152 -4.43 10.68 -5.40
CA THR A 152 -5.02 9.34 -5.48
C THR A 152 -4.26 8.27 -4.70
N THR A 153 -2.93 8.32 -4.67
CA THR A 153 -2.08 7.45 -3.82
C THR A 153 -2.53 7.44 -2.36
N SER A 154 -3.01 8.57 -1.84
CA SER A 154 -3.48 8.69 -0.47
C SER A 154 -4.99 8.50 -0.34
N THR A 155 -5.79 9.12 -1.22
CA THR A 155 -7.26 9.07 -1.11
C THR A 155 -7.83 7.68 -1.43
N LEU A 156 -7.23 6.95 -2.38
CA LEU A 156 -7.55 5.54 -2.64
C LEU A 156 -6.77 4.61 -1.71
N GLY A 157 -5.49 4.94 -1.47
CA GLY A 157 -4.60 4.11 -0.65
C GLY A 157 -5.08 3.89 0.77
N VAL A 158 -5.73 4.88 1.40
CA VAL A 158 -6.32 4.68 2.74
C VAL A 158 -7.41 3.61 2.74
N ILE A 159 -8.16 3.45 1.65
CA ILE A 159 -9.24 2.48 1.54
C ILE A 159 -8.66 1.07 1.29
N GLY A 160 -7.66 0.95 0.40
CA GLY A 160 -6.91 -0.29 0.18
C GLY A 160 -6.19 -0.78 1.44
N ALA A 161 -5.46 0.11 2.10
CA ALA A 161 -4.79 -0.20 3.36
C ALA A 161 -5.78 -0.59 4.47
N THR A 162 -6.95 0.05 4.54
CA THR A 162 -8.01 -0.32 5.51
C THR A 162 -8.55 -1.72 5.25
N ALA A 163 -8.77 -2.09 3.99
CA ALA A 163 -9.18 -3.44 3.62
C ALA A 163 -8.14 -4.49 4.04
N ALA A 164 -6.86 -4.21 3.78
CA ALA A 164 -5.76 -5.08 4.17
C ALA A 164 -5.65 -5.24 5.70
N VAL A 165 -5.68 -4.13 6.44
CA VAL A 165 -5.58 -4.15 7.91
C VAL A 165 -6.82 -4.79 8.54
N GLY A 166 -8.01 -4.48 8.07
CA GLY A 166 -9.25 -5.08 8.57
C GLY A 166 -9.28 -6.60 8.38
N ARG A 167 -8.69 -7.10 7.29
CA ARG A 167 -8.50 -8.53 7.07
C ARG A 167 -7.57 -9.14 8.12
N LEU A 168 -6.41 -8.53 8.39
CA LEU A 168 -5.48 -9.01 9.43
C LEU A 168 -6.11 -9.00 10.82
N LEU A 169 -6.98 -8.02 11.10
CA LEU A 169 -7.71 -7.90 12.36
C LEU A 169 -8.93 -8.84 12.46
N GLY A 170 -9.21 -9.63 11.42
CA GLY A 170 -10.32 -10.58 11.41
C GLY A 170 -11.70 -9.91 11.46
N LEU A 171 -11.85 -8.73 10.85
CA LEU A 171 -13.16 -8.06 10.78
C LEU A 171 -14.17 -8.91 10.02
N ASP A 172 -15.40 -8.96 10.52
CA ASP A 172 -16.52 -9.50 9.76
C ASP A 172 -16.97 -8.54 8.63
N ALA A 173 -17.88 -9.00 7.77
CA ALA A 173 -18.38 -8.21 6.65
C ALA A 173 -18.99 -6.85 7.08
N ARG A 174 -19.66 -6.80 8.24
CA ARG A 174 -20.29 -5.57 8.72
C ARG A 174 -19.24 -4.59 9.25
N SER A 175 -18.33 -5.05 10.10
CA SER A 175 -17.23 -4.23 10.61
C SER A 175 -16.31 -3.78 9.49
N MET A 176 -16.04 -4.60 8.48
CA MET A 176 -15.26 -4.18 7.31
C MET A 176 -15.95 -3.05 6.55
N ARG A 177 -17.26 -3.11 6.30
CA ARG A 177 -18.01 -1.99 5.68
C ARG A 177 -17.89 -0.69 6.50
N HIS A 178 -18.00 -0.78 7.82
CA HIS A 178 -17.81 0.39 8.68
C HIS A 178 -16.36 0.91 8.66
N ALA A 179 -15.35 0.02 8.67
CA ALA A 179 -13.95 0.42 8.55
C ALA A 179 -13.71 1.19 7.24
N LEU A 180 -14.17 0.67 6.10
CA LEU A 180 -14.08 1.37 4.81
C LEU A 180 -14.79 2.73 4.85
N GLY A 181 -15.96 2.81 5.49
CA GLY A 181 -16.66 4.09 5.63
C GLY A 181 -15.94 5.11 6.51
N ILE A 182 -15.29 4.68 7.60
CA ILE A 182 -14.44 5.53 8.43
C ILE A 182 -13.21 6.00 7.63
N ALA A 183 -12.62 5.11 6.83
CA ALA A 183 -11.49 5.43 5.96
C ALA A 183 -11.84 6.49 4.91
N VAL A 184 -13.04 6.42 4.31
CA VAL A 184 -13.54 7.45 3.37
C VAL A 184 -13.53 8.83 4.01
N SER A 185 -13.91 8.96 5.29
CA SER A 185 -13.87 10.25 6.01
C SER A 185 -12.46 10.72 6.38
N GLN A 186 -11.44 9.86 6.26
CA GLN A 186 -10.04 10.20 6.48
C GLN A 186 -9.25 10.40 5.17
N ALA A 187 -9.85 10.04 4.03
CA ALA A 187 -9.26 10.22 2.70
C ALA A 187 -8.92 11.69 2.46
N SER A 188 -7.64 11.96 2.19
CA SER A 188 -7.11 13.31 2.06
C SER A 188 -5.79 13.31 1.27
N GLY A 189 -5.31 14.51 0.93
CA GLY A 189 -4.04 14.72 0.23
C GLY A 189 -4.24 15.50 -1.07
N VAL A 190 -3.69 16.71 -1.14
CA VAL A 190 -3.85 17.62 -2.29
C VAL A 190 -2.57 17.69 -3.10
N ARG A 191 -2.65 17.61 -4.44
CA ARG A 191 -1.49 17.61 -5.34
C ARG A 191 -0.70 18.92 -5.32
N GLN A 192 -1.28 20.01 -4.82
CA GLN A 192 -0.57 21.28 -4.60
C GLN A 192 0.68 21.13 -3.71
N ASN A 193 0.75 20.07 -2.89
CA ASN A 193 1.91 19.75 -2.06
C ASN A 193 3.02 18.97 -2.79
N PHE A 194 2.86 18.62 -4.07
CA PHE A 194 3.91 17.91 -4.82
C PHE A 194 5.18 18.76 -4.92
N GLY A 195 6.33 18.12 -4.81
CA GLY A 195 7.64 18.81 -4.69
C GLY A 195 7.99 19.24 -3.27
N SER A 196 7.21 18.83 -2.26
CA SER A 196 7.52 19.01 -0.84
C SER A 196 7.49 17.68 -0.09
N MET A 197 8.05 17.66 1.12
CA MET A 197 7.99 16.51 2.05
C MET A 197 6.56 16.14 2.48
N THR A 198 5.57 16.99 2.19
CA THR A 198 4.17 16.67 2.47
C THR A 198 3.62 15.62 1.51
N LYS A 199 4.17 15.47 0.30
CA LYS A 199 3.76 14.42 -0.63
C LYS A 199 3.93 13.01 -0.02
N PRO A 200 5.12 12.61 0.48
CA PRO A 200 5.27 11.33 1.18
C PRO A 200 4.43 11.24 2.46
N LEU A 201 4.26 12.35 3.20
CA LEU A 201 3.43 12.36 4.39
C LEU A 201 1.98 11.96 4.11
N HIS A 202 1.43 12.28 2.93
CA HIS A 202 0.08 11.82 2.55
C HIS A 202 -0.03 10.28 2.65
N VAL A 203 0.99 9.56 2.20
CA VAL A 203 1.01 8.08 2.19
C VAL A 203 1.18 7.50 3.59
N GLY A 204 2.07 8.10 4.39
CA GLY A 204 2.16 7.76 5.81
C GLY A 204 0.83 7.98 6.55
N HIS A 205 0.17 9.11 6.28
CA HIS A 205 -1.13 9.43 6.87
C HIS A 205 -2.22 8.43 6.44
N ALA A 206 -2.24 8.01 5.18
CA ALA A 206 -3.15 6.96 4.70
C ALA A 206 -2.91 5.63 5.46
N SER A 207 -1.65 5.22 5.61
CA SER A 207 -1.26 4.01 6.34
C SER A 207 -1.70 4.07 7.82
N TRP A 208 -1.49 5.22 8.47
CA TRP A 208 -1.91 5.47 9.85
C TRP A 208 -3.43 5.42 10.02
N SER A 209 -4.14 6.12 9.12
CA SER A 209 -5.61 6.27 9.13
C SER A 209 -6.31 4.93 8.93
N ALA A 210 -5.72 4.05 8.12
CA ALA A 210 -6.25 2.72 7.86
C ALA A 210 -6.32 1.85 9.12
N ILE A 211 -5.25 1.87 9.92
CA ILE A 211 -5.22 1.11 11.18
C ILE A 211 -6.22 1.72 12.17
N LEU A 212 -6.33 3.05 12.25
CA LEU A 212 -7.35 3.69 13.10
C LEU A 212 -8.78 3.28 12.68
N ALA A 213 -9.09 3.32 11.39
CA ALA A 213 -10.40 2.96 10.86
C ALA A 213 -10.79 1.51 11.21
N ALA A 214 -9.84 0.58 11.03
CA ALA A 214 -10.07 -0.82 11.31
C ALA A 214 -10.18 -1.10 12.83
N ASP A 215 -9.33 -0.49 13.66
CA ASP A 215 -9.38 -0.64 15.11
C ASP A 215 -10.69 -0.07 15.71
N LEU A 216 -11.20 1.04 15.16
CA LEU A 216 -12.50 1.62 15.52
C LEU A 216 -13.65 0.67 15.17
N ALA A 217 -13.68 0.17 13.94
CA ALA A 217 -14.74 -0.74 13.48
C ALA A 217 -14.72 -2.10 14.19
N GLN A 218 -13.54 -2.61 14.55
CA GLN A 218 -13.38 -3.81 15.38
C GLN A 218 -14.09 -3.67 16.74
N ARG A 219 -14.18 -2.43 17.25
CA ARG A 219 -14.81 -2.09 18.53
C ARG A 219 -16.25 -1.61 18.38
N GLY A 220 -16.84 -1.77 17.20
CA GLY A 220 -18.24 -1.44 16.94
C GLY A 220 -18.50 0.03 16.61
N PHE A 221 -17.47 0.84 16.34
CA PHE A 221 -17.68 2.18 15.78
C PHE A 221 -18.32 2.08 14.40
N THR A 222 -19.32 2.91 14.13
CA THR A 222 -20.14 2.82 12.91
C THR A 222 -19.81 3.92 11.90
N ALA A 223 -19.97 3.61 10.62
CA ALA A 223 -20.02 4.57 9.52
C ALA A 223 -21.11 4.18 8.52
N SER A 224 -21.35 5.01 7.50
CA SER A 224 -22.30 4.70 6.43
C SER A 224 -21.97 3.36 5.77
N GLU A 225 -22.97 2.49 5.62
CA GLU A 225 -22.83 1.21 4.92
C GLU A 225 -22.71 1.36 3.40
N ARG A 226 -22.83 2.60 2.91
CA ARG A 226 -22.75 2.99 1.49
C ARG A 226 -21.81 4.18 1.32
N ALA A 227 -20.76 4.26 2.13
CA ALA A 227 -19.83 5.40 2.13
C ALA A 227 -19.09 5.59 0.80
N ILE A 228 -18.98 4.54 -0.02
CA ILE A 228 -18.29 4.59 -1.32
C ILE A 228 -19.27 5.01 -2.43
N GLU A 229 -20.35 4.26 -2.62
CA GLU A 229 -21.30 4.45 -3.72
C GLU A 229 -22.54 5.30 -3.40
N GLY A 230 -22.70 5.76 -2.16
CA GLY A 230 -23.87 6.54 -1.73
C GLY A 230 -24.03 7.88 -2.44
N GLU A 231 -25.17 8.54 -2.25
CA GLU A 231 -25.51 9.82 -2.91
C GLU A 231 -24.52 10.95 -2.68
N VAL A 232 -23.79 10.89 -1.58
CA VAL A 232 -22.68 11.79 -1.21
C VAL A 232 -21.43 10.99 -0.81
N GLY A 233 -21.28 9.80 -1.41
CA GLY A 233 -20.17 8.88 -1.13
C GLY A 233 -18.87 9.26 -1.84
N TYR A 234 -17.80 8.51 -1.54
CA TYR A 234 -16.46 8.71 -2.07
C TYR A 234 -16.44 8.91 -3.60
N CYS A 235 -17.15 8.05 -4.35
CA CYS A 235 -17.13 8.12 -5.81
C CYS A 235 -17.63 9.47 -6.34
N LYS A 236 -18.59 10.11 -5.65
CA LYS A 236 -19.14 11.41 -6.08
C LYS A 236 -18.32 12.59 -5.57
N VAL A 237 -17.88 12.53 -4.31
CA VAL A 237 -17.14 13.61 -3.65
C VAL A 237 -15.72 13.73 -4.18
N PHE A 238 -15.06 12.59 -4.42
CA PHE A 238 -13.68 12.54 -4.91
C PHE A 238 -13.59 12.25 -6.40
N GLY A 239 -14.48 11.44 -6.97
CA GLY A 239 -14.44 11.01 -8.37
C GLY A 239 -15.39 11.75 -9.31
N GLY A 240 -16.15 12.75 -8.84
CA GLY A 240 -17.08 13.52 -9.68
C GLY A 240 -18.40 12.80 -9.98
N VAL A 241 -19.29 13.49 -10.70
CA VAL A 241 -20.72 13.10 -10.87
C VAL A 241 -20.93 12.01 -11.94
N ARG A 242 -19.88 11.39 -12.48
CA ARG A 242 -20.02 10.37 -13.52
C ARG A 242 -20.39 9.01 -12.92
N GLU A 243 -21.67 8.83 -12.61
CA GLU A 243 -22.23 7.48 -12.50
C GLU A 243 -22.20 6.83 -13.89
N ARG A 244 -21.56 5.67 -13.99
CA ARG A 244 -21.75 4.77 -15.13
C ARG A 244 -22.87 3.82 -14.74
N GLU A 245 -24.04 3.94 -15.38
CA GLU A 245 -25.25 3.17 -15.07
C GLU A 245 -25.02 1.63 -15.10
N ASP A 246 -23.97 1.15 -15.80
CA ASP A 246 -23.61 -0.27 -15.93
C ASP A 246 -22.23 -0.63 -15.32
N ASP A 247 -21.73 0.10 -14.33
CA ASP A 247 -20.40 -0.19 -13.76
C ASP A 247 -20.37 -1.51 -12.96
N THR A 248 -19.61 -2.48 -13.48
CA THR A 248 -19.40 -3.80 -12.85
C THR A 248 -18.02 -3.97 -12.21
N THR A 249 -17.25 -2.88 -12.09
CA THR A 249 -15.84 -2.93 -11.64
C THR A 249 -15.71 -3.47 -10.22
N ALA A 250 -16.62 -3.08 -9.32
CA ALA A 250 -16.66 -3.62 -7.95
C ALA A 250 -16.96 -5.13 -7.94
N GLN A 251 -17.72 -5.63 -8.91
CA GLN A 251 -18.07 -7.03 -9.09
C GLN A 251 -16.96 -7.83 -9.79
N ALA A 252 -15.95 -7.15 -10.35
CA ALA A 252 -14.81 -7.75 -11.04
C ALA A 252 -13.54 -7.86 -10.16
N LEU A 253 -13.67 -7.71 -8.84
CA LEU A 253 -12.58 -7.92 -7.88
C LEU A 253 -12.00 -9.34 -8.02
N GLY A 254 -10.67 -9.41 -8.18
CA GLY A 254 -9.91 -10.64 -8.40
C GLY A 254 -10.17 -11.31 -9.76
N ARG A 255 -10.80 -10.61 -10.71
CA ARG A 255 -11.19 -11.17 -12.02
C ARG A 255 -11.04 -10.16 -13.17
N PRO A 256 -9.83 -10.00 -13.76
CA PRO A 256 -8.56 -10.50 -13.25
C PRO A 256 -8.09 -9.68 -12.04
N PHE A 257 -7.15 -10.24 -11.29
CA PHE A 257 -6.37 -9.44 -10.35
C PHE A 257 -5.59 -8.37 -11.10
N GLU A 258 -5.37 -7.22 -10.47
CA GLU A 258 -4.48 -6.20 -11.04
C GLU A 258 -3.10 -6.80 -11.33
N PHE A 259 -2.58 -7.63 -10.42
CA PHE A 259 -1.31 -8.36 -10.55
C PHE A 259 -1.21 -9.28 -11.78
N GLU A 260 -2.30 -9.49 -12.54
CA GLU A 260 -2.32 -10.33 -13.74
C GLU A 260 -2.21 -9.53 -15.04
N THR A 261 -1.86 -8.24 -14.99
CA THR A 261 -1.73 -7.40 -16.19
C THR A 261 -0.72 -7.99 -17.18
N SER A 262 -1.27 -8.67 -18.19
CA SER A 262 -0.57 -9.15 -19.38
C SER A 262 -1.26 -8.56 -20.60
N ARG A 263 -0.48 -7.95 -21.50
CA ARG A 263 -0.99 -7.37 -22.75
C ARG A 263 -1.63 -8.47 -23.60
N LYS A 264 -2.91 -8.32 -23.94
CA LYS A 264 -3.63 -9.29 -24.79
C LYS A 264 -3.33 -9.21 -26.30
N ASP A 265 -2.57 -8.23 -26.79
CA ASP A 265 -2.42 -8.03 -28.25
C ASP A 265 -0.99 -7.82 -28.78
N GLY A 266 0.04 -7.77 -27.92
CA GLY A 266 1.43 -7.57 -28.36
C GLY A 266 1.72 -6.28 -29.14
N SER A 267 0.78 -5.31 -29.20
CA SER A 267 0.97 -4.11 -30.01
C SER A 267 1.64 -2.99 -29.22
N VAL A 268 2.64 -2.33 -29.85
CA VAL A 268 3.32 -1.16 -29.29
C VAL A 268 2.67 0.07 -29.90
N ARG A 269 1.87 0.80 -29.10
CA ARG A 269 1.58 2.21 -29.43
C ARG A 269 2.80 3.04 -29.08
N ARG A 270 3.57 3.42 -30.10
CA ARG A 270 4.50 4.56 -30.01
C ARG A 270 3.67 5.84 -30.03
N ALA A 271 3.34 6.34 -28.84
CA ALA A 271 3.18 7.77 -28.66
C ALA A 271 4.56 8.31 -28.27
N SER A 272 5.08 9.27 -29.03
CA SER A 272 6.30 9.98 -28.64
C SER A 272 5.99 10.90 -27.47
N ASN A 273 6.32 10.47 -26.26
CA ASN A 273 6.80 11.27 -25.14
C ASN A 273 7.55 10.32 -24.18
N SER A 274 8.60 10.82 -23.53
CA SER A 274 9.61 10.11 -22.74
C SER A 274 9.07 9.03 -21.77
N VAL A 275 9.01 7.77 -22.20
CA VAL A 275 8.70 6.63 -21.31
C VAL A 275 9.94 6.29 -20.49
N ARG A 276 9.82 6.30 -19.16
CA ARG A 276 10.87 5.80 -18.25
C ARG A 276 10.70 4.28 -18.12
N LYS A 277 11.79 3.52 -18.23
CA LYS A 277 11.83 2.07 -18.01
C LYS A 277 11.37 1.71 -16.58
N GLY A 278 10.68 0.59 -16.41
CA GLY A 278 10.06 0.18 -15.14
C GLY A 278 8.54 0.41 -15.08
N ASP A 279 7.92 0.67 -16.22
CA ASP A 279 6.48 0.78 -16.36
C ASP A 279 5.81 -0.61 -16.34
N ALA A 280 4.90 -0.86 -15.39
CA ALA A 280 4.29 -2.19 -15.18
C ALA A 280 3.60 -2.78 -16.43
N ILE A 281 3.12 -1.95 -17.35
CA ILE A 281 2.35 -2.39 -18.54
C ILE A 281 3.16 -2.22 -19.83
N VAL A 282 4.04 -1.23 -19.90
CA VAL A 282 4.71 -0.80 -21.13
C VAL A 282 6.13 -1.32 -21.26
N ASP A 283 6.90 -1.33 -20.17
CA ASP A 283 8.29 -1.74 -20.15
C ASP A 283 8.67 -2.20 -18.73
N PRO A 284 8.10 -3.33 -18.27
CA PRO A 284 8.32 -3.81 -16.91
C PRO A 284 9.78 -4.24 -16.74
N LEU A 285 10.33 -4.03 -15.54
CA LEU A 285 11.66 -4.57 -15.22
C LEU A 285 11.64 -6.09 -15.38
N SER A 286 12.75 -6.67 -15.84
CA SER A 286 13.01 -8.10 -15.66
C SER A 286 13.35 -8.40 -14.19
N ASP A 287 13.34 -9.67 -13.79
CA ASP A 287 13.71 -10.06 -12.42
C ASP A 287 15.15 -9.63 -12.08
N GLY A 288 16.11 -9.81 -13.00
CA GLY A 288 17.49 -9.36 -12.79
C GLY A 288 17.64 -7.84 -12.65
N GLU A 289 16.80 -7.07 -13.33
CA GLU A 289 16.81 -5.60 -13.21
C GLU A 289 16.16 -5.12 -11.92
N LEU A 290 15.08 -5.78 -11.49
CA LEU A 290 14.48 -5.52 -10.18
C LEU A 290 15.46 -5.85 -9.05
N GLU A 291 16.17 -6.98 -9.14
CA GLU A 291 17.23 -7.32 -8.19
C GLU A 291 18.34 -6.26 -8.17
N ALA A 292 18.83 -5.84 -9.35
CA ALA A 292 19.85 -4.81 -9.44
C ALA A 292 19.38 -3.49 -8.82
N LYS A 293 18.18 -3.03 -9.17
CA LYS A 293 17.54 -1.84 -8.58
C LYS A 293 17.48 -1.95 -7.06
N PHE A 294 17.00 -3.09 -6.55
CA PHE A 294 16.88 -3.32 -5.12
C PHE A 294 18.23 -3.22 -4.42
N LEU A 295 19.27 -3.88 -4.95
CA LEU A 295 20.60 -3.88 -4.36
C LEU A 295 21.23 -2.49 -4.35
N ASP A 296 21.04 -1.72 -5.41
CA ASP A 296 21.52 -0.33 -5.49
C ASP A 296 20.83 0.54 -4.44
N CYS A 297 19.51 0.42 -4.30
CA CYS A 297 18.74 1.16 -3.30
C CYS A 297 19.07 0.72 -1.86
N ALA A 298 19.22 -0.58 -1.61
CA ALA A 298 19.43 -1.13 -0.28
C ALA A 298 20.87 -0.94 0.22
N ALA A 299 21.85 -0.92 -0.68
CA ALA A 299 23.27 -0.82 -0.30
C ALA A 299 23.60 0.49 0.41
N VAL A 300 22.88 1.59 0.12
CA VAL A 300 23.12 2.89 0.78
C VAL A 300 22.80 2.85 2.27
N ALA A 301 21.82 2.05 2.68
CA ALA A 301 21.38 1.93 4.07
C ALA A 301 22.04 0.74 4.81
N LEU A 302 22.19 -0.40 4.12
CA LEU A 302 22.54 -1.69 4.73
C LEU A 302 23.93 -2.20 4.33
N GLY A 303 24.53 -1.67 3.26
CA GLY A 303 25.68 -2.29 2.61
C GLY A 303 25.31 -3.54 1.80
N HIS A 304 26.20 -3.94 0.89
CA HIS A 304 25.89 -4.97 -0.12
C HIS A 304 25.57 -6.35 0.44
N VAL A 305 26.23 -6.77 1.53
CA VAL A 305 26.04 -8.11 2.12
C VAL A 305 24.66 -8.23 2.74
N GLN A 306 24.29 -7.28 3.61
CA GLN A 306 22.97 -7.24 4.24
C GLN A 306 21.87 -7.00 3.21
N ALA A 307 22.11 -6.16 2.20
CA ALA A 307 21.18 -5.96 1.09
C ALA A 307 20.86 -7.27 0.36
N ARG A 308 21.87 -8.09 0.01
CA ARG A 308 21.63 -9.39 -0.63
C ARG A 308 20.85 -10.34 0.28
N GLN A 309 21.22 -10.44 1.56
CA GLN A 309 20.50 -11.28 2.52
C GLN A 309 19.03 -10.88 2.69
N LEU A 310 18.74 -9.58 2.67
CA LEU A 310 17.38 -9.06 2.72
C LEU A 310 16.60 -9.39 1.44
N LEU A 311 17.24 -9.25 0.27
CA LEU A 311 16.65 -9.64 -1.01
C LEU A 311 16.29 -11.13 -1.05
N ASP A 312 17.20 -11.99 -0.60
CA ASP A 312 16.95 -13.44 -0.53
C ASP A 312 15.76 -13.77 0.40
N LEU A 313 15.66 -13.07 1.53
CA LEU A 313 14.52 -13.21 2.46
C LEU A 313 13.20 -12.76 1.83
N LEU A 314 13.21 -11.63 1.12
CA LEU A 314 12.04 -11.13 0.38
C LEU A 314 11.66 -12.06 -0.78
N GLY A 315 12.64 -12.73 -1.38
CA GLY A 315 12.45 -13.78 -2.37
C GLY A 315 11.59 -14.96 -1.88
N GLU A 316 11.49 -15.13 -0.56
CA GLU A 316 10.66 -16.13 0.11
C GLU A 316 9.59 -15.52 1.03
N PHE A 317 9.13 -14.29 0.74
CA PHE A 317 8.24 -13.53 1.61
C PHE A 317 7.04 -14.33 2.13
N GLU A 318 6.34 -15.08 1.29
CA GLU A 318 5.17 -15.87 1.72
C GLU A 318 5.51 -17.03 2.66
N ARG A 319 6.78 -17.46 2.70
CA ARG A 319 7.27 -18.56 3.56
C ARG A 319 7.71 -18.08 4.93
N LEU A 320 7.75 -16.77 5.17
CA LEU A 320 8.09 -16.23 6.48
C LEU A 320 7.11 -16.74 7.53
N LYS A 321 7.63 -17.36 8.59
CA LYS A 321 6.81 -17.78 9.73
C LYS A 321 6.22 -16.59 10.49
N ASN A 322 6.90 -15.46 10.43
CA ASN A 322 6.49 -14.22 11.06
C ASN A 322 7.11 -13.03 10.31
N VAL A 323 6.32 -12.01 9.96
CA VAL A 323 6.82 -10.83 9.24
C VAL A 323 7.87 -10.03 10.01
N ARG A 324 7.94 -10.18 11.33
CA ARG A 324 8.97 -9.54 12.17
C ARG A 324 10.39 -9.91 11.76
N SER A 325 10.62 -11.11 11.23
CA SER A 325 11.95 -11.50 10.75
C SER A 325 12.43 -10.68 9.55
N LEU A 326 11.49 -10.09 8.80
CA LEU A 326 11.77 -9.13 7.73
C LEU A 326 12.03 -7.75 8.32
N THR A 327 11.14 -7.24 9.16
CA THR A 327 11.18 -5.84 9.57
C THR A 327 12.33 -5.51 10.53
N GLU A 328 12.79 -6.47 11.32
CA GLU A 328 14.02 -6.34 12.13
C GLU A 328 15.28 -6.17 11.26
N ARG A 329 15.21 -6.49 9.96
CA ARG A 329 16.30 -6.30 8.99
C ARG A 329 16.17 -4.99 8.20
N LEU A 330 15.06 -4.27 8.37
CA LEU A 330 14.85 -2.93 7.78
C LEU A 330 15.45 -1.84 8.68
N VAL A 331 16.55 -2.13 9.36
CA VAL A 331 17.25 -1.21 10.26
C VAL A 331 18.57 -0.83 9.63
N ALA A 332 18.83 0.47 9.50
CA ALA A 332 20.05 0.94 8.87
C ALA A 332 21.28 0.62 9.74
N ASN A 333 22.43 0.49 9.08
CA ASN A 333 23.71 0.35 9.77
C ASN A 333 23.98 1.56 10.68
N ALA A 334 24.83 1.39 11.70
CA ALA A 334 25.02 2.39 12.75
C ALA A 334 25.31 3.84 12.25
N GLY A 335 26.04 4.00 11.14
CA GLY A 335 26.34 5.30 10.54
C GLY A 335 25.25 5.89 9.64
N GLN A 336 24.17 5.14 9.37
CA GLN A 336 23.06 5.49 8.49
C GLN A 336 21.70 5.42 9.22
N ARG A 337 21.71 5.24 10.55
CA ARG A 337 20.51 5.14 11.39
C ARG A 337 19.84 6.51 11.53
N LEU A 338 18.51 6.52 11.41
CA LEU A 338 17.66 7.73 11.44
C LEU A 338 17.62 8.41 12.82
#